data_AF-A0A2R6DYK6-F1
#
_entry.id   AF-A0A2R6DYK6-F1
#
_cell.length_a   1.000
_cell.length_b   1.000
_cell.length_c   1.000
_cell.angle_alpha   90.00
_cell.angle_beta   90.00
_cell.angle_gamma   90.00
#
_symmetry.space_group_name_H-M   'P 1'
#
loop_
_entity.id
_entity.type
_entity.pdbx_description
1 polymer ?
#
loop_
_entity_poly.entity_id
_entity_poly.type
_entity_poly.pdbx_seq_one_letter_code
_entity_poly.pdbx_strand_id
1 'polypeptide(L)'
;MFDEGTGAGREDLEWCHELVVDVSRTFSLTISQLEAPLSHEICLGYLLCRVPDTIEDSARLAPADQQRLLTRYGEALDPATATSIREFREAAAPWVPDSPGSEWDAVANAPRIARTFRRLPASSREVIRP
;
A
#
# COMPACT_ATOMS: atom_id res chain seq x y z
N MET A 1 -10.22 -2.05 17.70
CA MET A 1 -9.74 -0.66 17.86
C MET A 1 -8.35 -0.61 17.22
N PHE A 2 -8.08 0.39 16.36
CA PHE A 2 -6.77 0.54 15.72
C PHE A 2 -5.71 0.78 16.80
N ASP A 3 -4.57 0.09 16.72
CA ASP A 3 -3.49 0.29 17.67
C ASP A 3 -2.71 1.58 17.35
N GLU A 4 -3.18 2.68 17.94
CA GLU A 4 -2.52 4.00 17.90
C GLU A 4 -1.29 4.09 18.83
N GLY A 5 -0.89 3.00 19.52
CA GLY A 5 0.02 2.99 20.66
C GLY A 5 1.45 3.51 20.47
N THR A 6 1.80 4.06 19.30
CA THR A 6 3.09 4.74 19.05
C THR A 6 2.87 5.94 18.12
N GLY A 7 3.49 7.09 18.41
CA GLY A 7 3.37 8.31 17.57
C GLY A 7 3.66 8.06 16.08
N ALA A 8 4.62 7.17 15.79
CA ALA A 8 4.93 6.72 14.44
C ALA A 8 3.77 5.99 13.73
N GLY A 9 2.89 5.30 14.46
CA GLY A 9 1.72 4.61 13.89
C GLY A 9 0.64 5.57 13.42
N ARG A 10 0.43 6.67 14.15
CA ARG A 10 -0.48 7.74 13.75
C ARG A 10 0.08 8.52 12.56
N GLU A 11 1.35 8.88 12.61
CA GLU A 11 2.05 9.55 11.50
C GLU A 11 2.04 8.70 10.21
N ASP A 12 2.25 7.38 10.33
CA ASP A 12 2.14 6.45 9.21
C ASP A 12 0.74 6.41 8.61
N LEU A 13 -0.31 6.48 9.43
CA LEU A 13 -1.69 6.48 8.98
C LEU A 13 -2.09 7.82 8.32
N GLU A 14 -1.73 8.95 8.93
CA GLU A 14 -1.94 10.28 8.38
C GLU A 14 -1.29 10.40 6.99
N TRP A 15 -0.04 9.97 6.87
CA TRP A 15 0.63 9.92 5.57
C TRP A 15 -0.06 9.00 4.56
N CYS A 16 -0.63 7.87 4.97
CA CYS A 16 -1.42 7.04 4.06
C CYS A 16 -2.65 7.80 3.54
N HIS A 17 -3.34 8.56 4.41
CA HIS A 17 -4.46 9.38 3.99
C HIS A 17 -4.05 10.49 3.01
N GLU A 18 -2.92 11.15 3.26
CA GLU A 18 -2.34 12.13 2.33
C GLU A 18 -2.02 11.51 0.97
N LEU A 19 -1.37 10.34 0.96
CA LEU A 19 -1.05 9.64 -0.28
C LEU A 19 -2.30 9.31 -1.10
N VAL A 20 -3.42 8.93 -0.47
CA VAL A 20 -4.67 8.69 -1.21
C VAL A 20 -5.18 9.94 -1.92
N VAL A 21 -5.02 11.13 -1.32
CA VAL A 21 -5.37 12.40 -1.99
C VAL A 21 -4.55 12.58 -3.27
N ASP A 22 -3.27 12.23 -3.22
CA ASP A 22 -2.34 12.42 -4.33
C ASP A 22 -2.49 11.39 -5.46
N VAL A 23 -2.92 10.18 -5.15
CA VAL A 23 -3.12 9.12 -6.16
C VAL A 23 -4.59 8.97 -6.60
N SER A 24 -5.55 9.56 -5.88
CA SER A 24 -6.98 9.54 -6.26
C SER A 24 -7.82 10.65 -5.61
N ARG A 25 -7.85 11.81 -6.27
CA ARG A 25 -8.61 13.01 -5.84
C ARG A 25 -10.10 12.77 -5.63
N THR A 26 -10.74 11.91 -6.42
CA THR A 26 -12.20 11.66 -6.29
C THR A 26 -12.49 10.63 -5.21
N PHE A 27 -11.66 9.61 -5.07
CA PHE A 27 -11.85 8.60 -4.05
C PHE A 27 -11.55 9.14 -2.65
N SER A 28 -10.57 10.05 -2.53
CA SER A 28 -10.28 10.72 -1.25
C SER A 28 -11.47 11.51 -0.70
N LEU A 29 -12.29 12.12 -1.57
CA LEU A 29 -13.56 12.77 -1.18
C LEU A 29 -14.57 11.77 -0.63
N THR A 30 -14.54 10.51 -1.07
CA THR A 30 -15.41 9.47 -0.52
C THR A 30 -14.91 9.05 0.86
N ILE A 31 -13.60 8.83 1.01
CA ILE A 31 -13.00 8.46 2.29
C ILE A 31 -13.20 9.55 3.36
N SER A 32 -13.14 10.83 2.98
CA SER A 32 -13.34 11.94 3.94
C SER A 32 -14.73 12.00 4.55
N GLN A 33 -15.72 11.32 3.96
CA GLN A 33 -17.09 11.24 4.47
C GLN A 33 -17.30 10.04 5.42
N LEU A 34 -16.29 9.18 5.59
CA LEU A 34 -16.36 7.99 6.44
C LEU A 34 -15.79 8.30 7.83
N GLU A 35 -16.40 7.72 8.86
CA GLU A 35 -15.87 7.75 10.22
C GLU A 35 -14.88 6.60 10.44
N ALA A 36 -13.97 6.76 11.40
CA ALA A 36 -13.11 5.68 11.85
C ALA A 36 -13.95 4.60 12.56
N PRO A 37 -13.62 3.29 12.40
CA PRO A 37 -12.41 2.76 11.76
C PRO A 37 -12.51 2.58 10.24
N LEU A 38 -13.71 2.72 9.65
CA LEU A 38 -13.95 2.37 8.24
C LEU A 38 -13.14 3.25 7.28
N SER A 39 -12.95 4.53 7.59
CA SER A 39 -12.09 5.42 6.80
C SER A 39 -10.65 4.90 6.68
N HIS A 40 -10.08 4.38 7.76
CA HIS A 40 -8.72 3.83 7.79
C HIS A 40 -8.64 2.50 7.01
N GLU A 41 -9.65 1.66 7.18
CA GLU A 41 -9.76 0.36 6.51
C GLU A 41 -9.82 0.53 4.98
N ILE A 42 -10.69 1.43 4.50
CA ILE A 42 -10.82 1.73 3.08
C ILE A 42 -9.57 2.42 2.53
N CYS A 43 -8.97 3.35 3.28
CA CYS A 43 -7.71 4.00 2.90
C CYS A 43 -6.58 2.99 2.66
N LEU A 44 -6.36 2.10 3.63
CA LEU A 44 -5.28 1.12 3.57
C LEU A 44 -5.55 0.03 2.54
N GLY A 45 -6.80 -0.44 2.42
CA GLY A 45 -7.18 -1.40 1.40
C GLY A 45 -6.97 -0.85 -0.02
N TYR A 46 -7.36 0.41 -0.24
CA TYR A 46 -7.14 1.07 -1.51
C TYR A 46 -5.65 1.20 -1.85
N LEU A 47 -4.80 1.62 -0.90
CA LEU A 47 -3.36 1.71 -1.13
C LEU A 47 -2.70 0.36 -1.40
N LEU A 48 -3.16 -0.72 -0.74
CA LEU A 48 -2.67 -2.07 -1.02
C LEU A 48 -2.95 -2.52 -2.46
N CYS A 49 -4.07 -2.09 -3.06
CA CYS A 49 -4.38 -2.34 -4.46
C CYS A 49 -3.69 -1.34 -5.41
N ARG A 50 -3.46 -0.10 -4.97
CA ARG A 50 -2.80 0.91 -5.83
C ARG A 50 -1.35 0.56 -6.17
N VAL A 51 -0.66 -0.16 -5.28
CA VAL A 51 0.71 -0.64 -5.53
C VAL A 51 0.77 -1.57 -6.75
N PRO A 52 0.05 -2.70 -6.81
CA PRO A 52 0.06 -3.59 -7.97
C PRO A 52 -0.52 -2.90 -9.23
N ASP A 53 -1.54 -2.04 -9.11
CA ASP A 53 -2.05 -1.26 -10.26
C ASP A 53 -0.93 -0.42 -10.91
N THR A 54 -0.10 0.23 -10.10
CA THR A 54 1.03 1.04 -10.61
C THR A 54 2.06 0.20 -11.36
N ILE A 55 2.27 -1.05 -10.93
CA ILE A 55 3.17 -2.01 -11.59
C ILE A 55 2.55 -2.48 -12.92
N GLU A 56 1.27 -2.83 -12.93
CA GLU A 56 0.52 -3.30 -14.10
C GLU A 56 0.42 -2.21 -15.19
N ASP A 57 0.17 -0.96 -14.80
CA ASP A 57 0.02 0.18 -15.72
C ASP A 57 1.37 0.72 -16.24
N SER A 58 2.50 0.26 -15.70
CA SER A 58 3.79 0.86 -16.03
C SER A 58 4.35 0.42 -17.39
N ALA A 59 4.45 1.38 -18.31
CA ALA A 59 5.20 1.20 -19.56
C ALA A 59 6.74 1.06 -19.38
N ARG A 60 7.27 1.19 -18.15
CA ARG A 60 8.70 1.03 -17.85
C ARG A 60 9.11 -0.42 -17.65
N LEU A 61 8.15 -1.29 -17.35
CA LEU A 61 8.37 -2.69 -17.04
C LEU A 61 8.08 -3.56 -18.27
N ALA A 62 8.97 -4.49 -18.56
CA ALA A 62 8.63 -5.57 -19.48
C ALA A 62 7.61 -6.51 -18.81
N PRO A 63 6.76 -7.21 -19.57
CA PRO A 63 5.72 -8.09 -19.00
C PRO A 63 6.27 -9.12 -18.00
N ALA A 64 7.46 -9.67 -18.25
CA ALA A 64 8.11 -10.62 -17.34
C ALA A 64 8.52 -9.99 -16.00
N ASP A 65 8.90 -8.71 -16.00
CA ASP A 65 9.23 -7.98 -14.77
C ASP A 65 7.96 -7.61 -14.00
N GLN A 66 6.89 -7.20 -14.70
CA GLN A 66 5.58 -6.96 -14.07
C GLN A 66 5.11 -8.23 -13.34
N GLN A 67 5.08 -9.37 -14.03
CA GLN A 67 4.66 -10.63 -13.44
C GLN A 67 5.50 -11.00 -12.21
N ARG A 68 6.84 -10.89 -12.31
CA ARG A 68 7.72 -11.17 -11.17
C ARG A 68 7.44 -10.28 -9.97
N LEU A 69 7.25 -8.98 -10.18
CA LEU A 69 6.99 -8.02 -9.11
C LEU A 69 5.61 -8.25 -8.48
N LEU A 70 4.58 -8.50 -9.30
CA LEU A 70 3.22 -8.79 -8.83
C LEU A 70 3.17 -10.09 -8.01
N THR A 71 3.83 -11.16 -8.48
CA THR A 71 3.94 -12.41 -7.70
C THR A 71 4.62 -12.16 -6.36
N ARG A 72 5.77 -11.46 -6.36
CA ARG A 72 6.51 -11.17 -5.12
C ARG A 72 5.71 -10.26 -4.17
N TYR A 73 4.91 -9.33 -4.70
CA TYR A 73 4.02 -8.49 -3.88
C TYR A 73 2.92 -9.33 -3.21
N GLY A 74 2.27 -10.21 -3.98
CA GLY A 74 1.25 -11.13 -3.45
C GLY A 74 1.82 -12.02 -2.35
N GLU A 75 2.97 -12.65 -2.58
CA GLU A 75 3.68 -13.42 -1.55
C GLU A 75 3.94 -12.55 -0.30
N ALA A 76 4.45 -11.32 -0.47
CA ALA A 76 4.78 -10.42 0.64
C ALA A 76 3.59 -10.02 1.54
N LEU A 77 2.37 -10.09 1.01
CA LEU A 77 1.13 -9.81 1.75
C LEU A 77 0.51 -11.07 2.36
N ASP A 78 0.84 -12.25 1.85
CA ASP A 78 0.37 -13.54 2.33
C ASP A 78 1.16 -13.99 3.59
N PRO A 79 0.52 -14.09 4.77
CA PRO A 79 1.17 -14.55 5.99
C PRO A 79 1.63 -16.00 5.94
N ALA A 80 1.20 -16.79 4.94
CA ALA A 80 1.67 -18.16 4.74
C ALA A 80 3.04 -18.23 4.02
N THR A 81 3.53 -17.12 3.47
CA THR A 81 4.84 -17.08 2.81
C THR A 81 5.90 -16.42 3.69
N ALA A 82 7.16 -16.73 3.43
CA ALA A 82 8.30 -16.10 4.09
C ALA A 82 8.72 -14.78 3.44
N THR A 83 8.16 -14.45 2.27
CA THR A 83 8.52 -13.25 1.51
C THR A 83 8.10 -12.02 2.29
N SER A 84 9.02 -11.07 2.43
CA SER A 84 8.78 -9.80 3.11
C SER A 84 8.44 -8.69 2.11
N ILE A 85 7.65 -7.71 2.56
CA ILE A 85 7.37 -6.51 1.76
C ILE A 85 8.63 -5.70 1.43
N ARG A 86 9.70 -5.88 2.21
CA ARG A 86 11.00 -5.27 1.96
C ARG A 86 11.67 -5.92 0.74
N GLU A 87 11.61 -7.24 0.60
CA GLU A 87 12.14 -7.94 -0.57
C GLU A 87 11.40 -7.57 -1.86
N PHE A 88 10.08 -7.32 -1.76
CA PHE A 88 9.32 -6.70 -2.85
C PHE A 88 9.87 -5.31 -3.19
N ARG A 89 10.01 -4.41 -2.21
CA ARG A 89 10.51 -3.04 -2.41
C ARG A 89 11.94 -3.01 -2.97
N GLU A 90 12.79 -3.93 -2.55
CA GLU A 90 14.16 -4.06 -3.05
C GLU A 90 14.16 -4.58 -4.49
N ALA A 91 13.26 -5.51 -4.82
CA ALA A 91 13.06 -5.93 -6.20
C ALA A 91 12.55 -4.79 -7.08
N ALA A 92 11.57 -3.99 -6.62
CA ALA A 92 10.98 -2.90 -7.38
C ALA A 92 11.93 -1.69 -7.55
N ALA A 93 12.95 -1.56 -6.70
CA ALA A 93 13.85 -0.42 -6.64
C ALA A 93 14.41 0.08 -7.98
N PRO A 94 14.85 -0.80 -8.92
CA PRO A 94 15.42 -0.37 -10.20
C PRO A 94 14.44 0.39 -11.11
N TRP A 95 13.14 0.26 -10.88
CA TRP A 95 12.09 0.88 -11.71
C TRP A 95 11.45 2.10 -11.06
N VAL A 96 11.74 2.36 -9.78
CA VAL A 96 11.29 3.57 -9.08
C VAL A 96 12.07 4.78 -9.64
N PRO A 97 11.40 5.79 -10.22
CA PRO A 97 12.07 6.99 -10.71
C PRO A 97 12.72 7.80 -9.58
N ASP A 98 13.76 8.59 -9.88
CA ASP A 98 14.41 9.49 -8.90
C ASP A 98 13.46 10.57 -8.35
N SER A 99 12.52 11.02 -9.18
CA SER A 99 11.43 11.91 -8.80
C SER A 99 10.12 11.18 -9.08
N PRO A 100 9.72 10.24 -8.21
CA PRO A 100 8.50 9.48 -8.40
C PRO A 100 7.31 10.45 -8.36
N GLY A 101 6.39 10.33 -9.32
CA GLY A 101 5.04 10.86 -9.12
C GLY A 101 4.34 10.09 -8.01
N SER A 102 3.19 10.58 -7.56
CA SER A 102 2.44 10.02 -6.42
C SER A 102 2.16 8.52 -6.51
N GLU A 103 2.05 7.98 -7.73
CA GLU A 103 1.78 6.56 -8.00
C GLU A 103 2.99 5.69 -7.61
N TRP A 104 4.19 6.11 -8.01
CA TRP A 104 5.43 5.42 -7.67
C TRP A 104 5.84 5.64 -6.20
N ASP A 105 5.32 6.68 -5.54
CA ASP A 105 5.46 6.84 -4.09
C ASP A 105 4.79 5.69 -3.32
N ALA A 106 3.63 5.20 -3.80
CA ALA A 106 2.98 4.02 -3.21
C ALA A 106 3.88 2.79 -3.31
N VAL A 107 4.49 2.55 -4.47
CA VAL A 107 5.43 1.43 -4.68
C VAL A 107 6.68 1.59 -3.82
N ALA A 108 7.30 2.77 -3.81
CA ALA A 108 8.52 3.06 -3.06
C ALA A 108 8.33 2.91 -1.54
N ASN A 109 7.13 3.24 -1.05
CA ASN A 109 6.75 3.21 0.36
C ASN A 109 5.82 2.04 0.72
N ALA A 110 5.73 1.01 -0.11
CA ALA A 110 4.95 -0.21 0.19
C ALA A 110 5.23 -0.80 1.58
N PRO A 111 6.49 -0.79 2.11
CA PRO A 111 6.74 -1.23 3.48
C PRO A 111 6.06 -0.38 4.57
N ARG A 112 5.90 0.93 4.35
CA ARG A 112 5.16 1.83 5.25
C ARG A 112 3.68 1.46 5.24
N ILE A 113 3.08 1.37 4.05
CA ILE A 113 1.66 0.98 3.86
C ILE A 113 1.38 -0.37 4.53
N ALA A 114 2.19 -1.40 4.24
CA ALA A 114 2.01 -2.74 4.80
C ALA A 114 2.18 -2.77 6.33
N ARG A 115 3.10 -1.97 6.90
CA ARG A 115 3.24 -1.82 8.35
C ARG A 115 2.00 -1.18 8.96
N THR A 116 1.47 -0.12 8.37
CA THR A 116 0.25 0.56 8.84
C THR A 116 -0.95 -0.39 8.78
N PHE A 117 -1.11 -1.10 7.66
CA PHE A 117 -2.13 -2.13 7.48
C PHE A 117 -2.07 -3.21 8.57
N ARG A 118 -0.88 -3.67 8.94
CA ARG A 118 -0.70 -4.70 9.98
C ARG A 118 -1.16 -4.26 11.38
N ARG A 119 -1.36 -2.95 11.62
CA ARG A 119 -1.93 -2.40 12.87
C ARG A 119 -3.45 -2.44 12.93
N LEU A 120 -4.13 -2.72 11.80
CA LEU A 120 -5.58 -2.93 11.80
C LEU A 120 -5.95 -4.19 12.61
N PRO A 121 -7.17 -4.24 13.17
CA PRO A 121 -7.71 -5.45 13.78
C PRO A 121 -7.60 -6.66 12.84
N ALA A 122 -7.40 -7.86 13.41
CA ALA A 122 -7.26 -9.08 12.61
C ALA A 122 -8.45 -9.30 11.66
N SER A 123 -9.67 -9.06 12.13
CA SER A 123 -10.90 -9.15 11.33
C SER A 123 -10.87 -8.24 10.10
N SER A 124 -10.38 -7.01 10.24
CA SER A 124 -10.25 -6.07 9.12
C SER A 124 -9.18 -6.54 8.14
N ARG A 125 -8.04 -7.03 8.65
CA ARG A 125 -6.94 -7.53 7.82
C ARG A 125 -7.33 -8.76 7.00
N GLU A 126 -8.17 -9.64 7.55
CA GLU A 126 -8.68 -10.83 6.85
C GLU A 126 -9.62 -10.48 5.70
N VAL A 127 -10.39 -9.40 5.82
CA VAL A 127 -11.33 -8.95 4.77
C VAL A 127 -10.65 -8.10 3.69
N ILE A 128 -9.64 -7.31 4.07
CA ILE A 128 -9.03 -6.31 3.19
C ILE A 128 -7.86 -6.86 2.37
N ARG A 129 -7.18 -7.91 2.85
CA ARG A 129 -6.01 -8.46 2.13
C ARG A 129 -6.43 -8.85 0.70
N PRO A 130 -5.71 -8.39 -0.34
CA PRO A 130 -5.98 -8.73 -1.73
C PRO A 130 -5.86 -10.22 -2.02
#